data_AF-A0A401KYS7-F1
#
_entry.id   AF-A0A401KYS7-F1
#
_cell.length_a   1.000
_cell.length_b   1.000
_cell.length_c   1.000
_cell.angle_alpha   90.00
_cell.angle_beta   90.00
_cell.angle_gamma   90.00
#
_symmetry.space_group_name_H-M   'P 1'
#
loop_
_entity.id
_entity.type
_entity.pdbx_description
1 polymer ?
#
loop_
_entity_poly.entity_id
_entity_poly.type
_entity_poly.pdbx_seq_one_letter_code
_entity_poly.pdbx_strand_id
1 'polypeptide(L)'
;MSAAAVVSQLRGLLEKANLLIPKISKIYPNEEQWGALGDISKRLTTTATRLENEIRASKESRAERAWKESEKLRSHALACKGELLSNGRLKQPPVFRRNITTIFEGPKDSKFDSEDVKVRKALTRQRCEQIRQLSPSGVISWAMAYAPSLWAAGSMSMEVFTCLLDDIEPDQRPPWPSIIGETLHMLLADEEFLSASLEYREFLKGPSTKIIALTGQILTLSAAFDCLPDVRLDRRRKRRRLDNGHSEGGTQMSQISPFDEKREMKHMYTNPDPVCIDRLPEPFQTAVRESRLWKWERSQGMKTTGCLSTLFPMDNTQDVSLTIWCGNAEAYNINDEFNLELAASSQHLK
;
A
#
# COMPACT_ATOMS: atom_id res chain seq x y z
N MET A 1 -7.88 -4.88 -27.46
CA MET A 1 -7.83 -6.36 -27.42
C MET A 1 -7.24 -6.76 -26.07
N SER A 2 -7.88 -7.64 -25.28
CA SER A 2 -7.38 -8.01 -23.95
C SER A 2 -6.24 -9.04 -24.02
N ALA A 3 -5.39 -9.11 -23.00
CA ALA A 3 -4.31 -10.11 -22.93
C ALA A 3 -4.85 -11.55 -23.01
N ALA A 4 -5.98 -11.81 -22.34
CA ALA A 4 -6.68 -13.10 -22.41
C ALA A 4 -7.15 -13.44 -23.83
N ALA A 5 -7.63 -12.46 -24.60
CA ALA A 5 -8.02 -12.66 -25.98
C ALA A 5 -6.81 -13.02 -26.87
N VAL A 6 -5.66 -12.35 -26.67
CA VAL A 6 -4.42 -12.65 -27.41
C VAL A 6 -3.91 -14.06 -27.08
N VAL A 7 -3.89 -14.45 -25.79
CA VAL A 7 -3.51 -15.80 -25.38
C VAL A 7 -4.43 -16.86 -26.00
N SER A 8 -5.74 -16.62 -25.99
CA SER A 8 -6.71 -17.53 -26.61
C SER A 8 -6.47 -17.69 -28.12
N GLN A 9 -6.22 -16.59 -28.84
CA GLN A 9 -5.90 -16.63 -30.27
C GLN A 9 -4.60 -17.40 -30.56
N LEU A 10 -3.54 -17.18 -29.78
CA LEU A 10 -2.28 -17.89 -29.94
C LEU A 10 -2.42 -19.39 -29.67
N ARG A 11 -3.21 -19.78 -28.64
CA ARG A 11 -3.54 -21.19 -28.38
C ARG A 11 -4.28 -21.81 -29.57
N GLY A 12 -5.29 -21.13 -30.12
CA GLY A 12 -6.04 -21.63 -31.27
C GLY A 12 -5.17 -21.79 -32.53
N LEU A 13 -4.18 -20.92 -32.74
CA LEU A 13 -3.20 -21.08 -33.84
C LEU A 13 -2.31 -22.30 -33.62
N LEU A 14 -1.83 -22.50 -32.39
CA LEU A 14 -0.99 -23.64 -32.04
C LEU A 14 -1.74 -24.98 -32.22
N GLU A 15 -3.00 -25.06 -31.80
CA GLU A 15 -3.84 -26.24 -32.01
C GLU A 15 -4.04 -26.56 -33.50
N LYS A 16 -4.33 -25.54 -34.32
CA LYS A 16 -4.47 -25.72 -35.77
C LYS A 16 -3.17 -26.20 -36.41
N ALA A 17 -2.03 -25.65 -36.01
CA ALA A 17 -0.72 -26.10 -36.49
C ALA A 17 -0.49 -27.58 -36.12
N ASN A 18 -0.76 -27.96 -34.87
CA ASN A 18 -0.63 -29.34 -34.40
C ASN A 18 -1.54 -30.33 -35.16
N LEU A 19 -2.75 -29.92 -35.53
CA LEU A 19 -3.67 -30.75 -36.34
C LEU A 19 -3.21 -30.96 -37.79
N LEU A 20 -2.38 -30.06 -38.32
CA LEU A 20 -1.87 -30.15 -39.70
C LEU A 20 -0.62 -31.02 -39.81
N ILE A 21 0.22 -31.07 -38.77
CA ILE A 21 1.45 -31.88 -38.73
C ILE A 21 1.23 -33.34 -39.21
N PRO A 22 0.27 -34.13 -38.67
CA PRO A 22 0.08 -35.52 -39.08
C PRO A 22 -0.55 -35.68 -40.48
N LYS A 23 -1.01 -34.60 -41.11
CA LYS A 23 -1.54 -34.61 -42.47
C LYS A 23 -0.45 -34.41 -43.52
N ILE A 24 0.65 -33.73 -43.17
CA ILE A 24 1.79 -33.47 -44.07
C ILE A 24 2.49 -34.78 -44.46
N SER A 25 2.54 -35.77 -43.57
CA SER A 25 3.10 -37.10 -43.90
C SER A 25 2.19 -37.97 -44.79
N LYS A 26 0.96 -37.51 -45.09
CA LYS A 26 -0.05 -38.26 -45.83
C LYS A 26 -0.36 -37.68 -47.21
N ILE A 27 0.29 -36.58 -47.60
CA ILE A 27 0.11 -35.93 -48.90
C ILE A 27 1.26 -36.30 -49.85
N TYR A 28 1.01 -36.18 -51.16
CA TYR A 28 2.00 -36.38 -52.22
C TYR A 28 2.09 -35.10 -53.07
N PRO A 29 2.79 -34.06 -52.58
CA PRO A 29 2.88 -32.78 -53.27
C PRO A 29 3.78 -32.86 -54.51
N ASN A 30 3.50 -32.04 -55.52
CA ASN A 30 4.43 -31.76 -56.61
C ASN A 30 5.53 -30.77 -56.17
N GLU A 31 6.54 -30.55 -57.02
CA GLU A 31 7.68 -29.65 -56.71
C GLU A 31 7.27 -28.23 -56.34
N GLU A 32 6.28 -27.66 -57.05
CA GLU A 32 5.76 -26.31 -56.76
C GLU A 32 5.08 -26.26 -55.38
N GLN A 33 4.30 -27.28 -55.04
CA GLN A 33 3.64 -27.41 -53.75
C GLN A 33 4.64 -27.64 -52.62
N TRP A 34 5.74 -28.38 -52.85
CA TRP A 34 6.83 -28.52 -51.90
C TRP A 34 7.53 -27.18 -51.63
N GLY A 35 7.78 -26.39 -52.68
CA GLY A 35 8.29 -25.03 -52.55
C GLY A 35 7.38 -24.16 -51.69
N ALA A 36 6.07 -24.15 -51.98
CA ALA A 36 5.08 -23.39 -51.22
C ALA A 36 5.00 -23.82 -49.73
N LEU A 37 5.02 -25.12 -49.44
CA LEU A 37 5.04 -25.64 -48.07
C LEU A 37 6.30 -25.20 -47.31
N GLY A 38 7.47 -25.27 -47.96
CA GLY A 38 8.73 -24.80 -47.42
C GLY A 38 8.71 -23.30 -47.09
N ASP A 39 8.18 -22.48 -47.98
CA ASP A 39 8.08 -21.03 -47.79
C ASP A 39 7.11 -20.65 -46.68
N ILE A 40 5.94 -21.31 -46.60
CA ILE A 40 4.99 -21.11 -45.51
C ILE A 40 5.61 -21.50 -44.17
N SER A 41 6.31 -22.63 -44.11
CA SER A 41 7.02 -23.09 -42.91
C SER A 41 8.05 -22.05 -42.44
N LYS A 42 8.91 -21.55 -43.35
CA LYS A 42 9.88 -20.49 -43.03
C LYS A 42 9.22 -19.21 -42.52
N ARG A 43 8.11 -18.79 -43.15
CA ARG A 43 7.35 -17.59 -42.73
C ARG A 43 6.70 -17.78 -41.36
N LEU A 44 6.20 -18.98 -41.04
CA LEU A 44 5.66 -19.31 -39.73
C LEU A 44 6.76 -19.22 -38.65
N THR A 45 7.93 -19.81 -38.88
CA THR A 45 9.08 -19.72 -37.96
C THR A 45 9.54 -18.27 -37.77
N THR A 46 9.64 -17.49 -38.85
CA THR A 46 10.02 -16.06 -38.80
C THR A 46 9.00 -15.24 -38.00
N THR A 47 7.71 -15.54 -38.18
CA THR A 47 6.64 -14.84 -37.45
C THR A 47 6.64 -15.22 -35.98
N ALA A 48 6.86 -16.50 -35.65
CA ALA A 48 6.93 -17.00 -34.28
C ALA A 48 8.12 -16.39 -33.51
N THR A 49 9.29 -16.33 -34.13
CA THR A 49 10.49 -15.70 -33.54
C THR A 49 10.30 -14.19 -33.34
N ARG A 50 9.69 -13.50 -34.31
CA ARG A 50 9.33 -12.08 -34.13
C ARG A 50 8.37 -11.87 -32.97
N LEU A 51 7.32 -12.70 -32.86
CA LEU A 51 6.37 -12.65 -31.76
C LEU A 51 7.06 -12.87 -30.41
N GLU A 52 7.96 -13.84 -30.32
CA GLU A 52 8.74 -14.11 -29.11
C GLU A 52 9.59 -12.91 -28.70
N ASN A 53 10.29 -12.30 -29.65
CA ASN A 53 11.11 -11.11 -29.41
C ASN A 53 10.27 -9.92 -28.95
N GLU A 54 9.10 -9.68 -29.55
CA GLU A 54 8.17 -8.61 -29.13
C GLU A 54 7.63 -8.83 -27.71
N ILE A 55 7.29 -10.08 -27.36
CA ILE A 55 6.87 -10.44 -25.99
C ILE A 55 8.00 -10.17 -25.01
N ARG A 56 9.23 -10.57 -25.35
CA ARG A 56 10.43 -10.38 -24.52
C ARG A 56 10.74 -8.89 -24.32
N ALA A 57 10.86 -8.13 -25.41
CA ALA A 57 11.11 -6.70 -25.38
C ALA A 57 10.01 -5.94 -24.61
N SER A 58 8.75 -6.33 -24.79
CA SER A 58 7.63 -5.75 -24.03
C SER A 58 7.73 -6.03 -22.53
N LYS A 59 8.15 -7.23 -22.13
CA LYS A 59 8.36 -7.60 -20.73
C LYS A 59 9.51 -6.81 -20.13
N GLU A 60 10.64 -6.73 -20.82
CA GLU A 60 11.83 -5.96 -20.41
C GLU A 60 11.51 -4.46 -20.29
N SER A 61 10.83 -3.88 -21.29
CA SER A 61 10.42 -2.47 -21.25
C SER A 61 9.47 -2.16 -20.07
N ARG A 62 8.56 -3.08 -19.74
CA ARG A 62 7.69 -2.93 -18.57
C ARG A 62 8.47 -3.04 -17.26
N ALA A 63 9.43 -3.95 -17.18
CA ALA A 63 10.32 -4.09 -16.02
C ALA A 63 11.15 -2.81 -15.80
N GLU A 64 11.74 -2.26 -16.87
CA GLU A 64 12.51 -1.01 -16.82
C GLU A 64 11.64 0.18 -16.37
N ARG A 65 10.41 0.28 -16.90
CA ARG A 65 9.46 1.31 -16.46
C ARG A 65 9.13 1.16 -14.97
N ALA A 66 8.81 -0.06 -14.53
CA ALA A 66 8.50 -0.33 -13.13
C ALA A 66 9.70 -0.02 -12.23
N TRP A 67 10.92 -0.37 -12.64
CA TRP A 67 12.16 -0.05 -11.94
C TRP A 67 12.34 1.46 -11.79
N LYS A 68 12.10 2.23 -12.85
CA LYS A 68 12.17 3.69 -12.82
C LYS A 68 11.07 4.31 -11.94
N GLU A 69 9.83 3.86 -12.07
CA GLU A 69 8.69 4.38 -11.29
C GLU A 69 8.84 4.11 -9.79
N SER A 70 9.47 3.00 -9.43
CA SER A 70 9.65 2.58 -8.03
C SER A 70 10.92 3.15 -7.35
N GLU A 71 11.77 3.88 -8.07
CA GLU A 71 13.05 4.42 -7.56
C GLU A 71 12.89 5.23 -6.27
N LYS A 72 11.88 6.11 -6.22
CA LYS A 72 11.60 6.92 -5.03
C LYS A 72 11.19 6.07 -3.82
N LEU A 73 10.43 5.01 -4.06
CA LEU A 73 9.95 4.10 -3.02
C LEU A 73 11.11 3.22 -2.49
N ARG A 74 11.94 2.67 -3.38
CA ARG A 74 13.16 1.95 -2.99
C ARG A 74 14.09 2.82 -2.15
N SER A 75 14.35 4.05 -2.61
CA SER A 75 15.19 5.01 -1.89
C SER A 75 14.62 5.34 -0.50
N HIS A 76 13.30 5.48 -0.41
CA HIS A 76 12.61 5.68 0.87
C HIS A 76 12.78 4.48 1.81
N ALA A 77 12.61 3.25 1.31
CA ALA A 77 12.80 2.04 2.11
C ALA A 77 14.23 1.92 2.67
N LEU A 78 15.23 2.19 1.82
CA LEU A 78 16.63 2.23 2.24
C LEU A 78 16.87 3.28 3.32
N ALA A 79 16.31 4.48 3.16
CA ALA A 79 16.41 5.55 4.16
C ALA A 79 15.73 5.17 5.49
N CYS A 80 14.51 4.62 5.45
CA CYS A 80 13.79 4.16 6.64
C CYS A 80 14.59 3.10 7.40
N LYS A 81 15.15 2.12 6.68
CA LYS A 81 15.98 1.06 7.25
C LYS A 81 17.26 1.64 7.88
N GLY A 82 17.99 2.47 7.14
CA GLY A 82 19.24 3.09 7.62
C GLY A 82 19.03 3.97 8.85
N GLU A 83 17.91 4.69 8.90
CA GLU A 83 17.58 5.51 10.05
C GLU A 83 17.19 4.70 11.28
N LEU A 84 16.42 3.63 11.12
CA LEU A 84 16.09 2.75 12.24
C LEU A 84 17.35 2.12 12.82
N LEU A 85 18.27 1.67 11.96
CA LEU A 85 19.51 1.02 12.39
C LEU A 85 20.48 2.02 13.04
N SER A 86 20.52 3.28 12.60
CA SER A 86 21.41 4.29 13.18
C SER A 86 20.86 4.91 14.47
N ASN A 87 19.55 5.18 14.53
CA ASN A 87 18.94 5.91 15.64
C ASN A 87 18.18 5.00 16.62
N GLY A 88 18.03 3.71 16.32
CA GLY A 88 17.28 2.76 17.13
C GLY A 88 15.77 3.03 17.21
N ARG A 89 15.26 4.02 16.46
CA ARG A 89 13.89 4.52 16.59
C ARG A 89 13.06 4.25 15.35
N LEU A 90 11.89 3.65 15.56
CA LEU A 90 10.87 3.51 14.53
C LEU A 90 10.16 4.85 14.33
N LYS A 91 10.36 5.50 13.19
CA LYS A 91 9.80 6.83 12.88
C LYS A 91 8.28 6.86 12.84
N GLN A 92 7.66 5.82 12.28
CA GLN A 92 6.20 5.73 12.11
C GLN A 92 5.64 4.43 12.72
N PRO A 93 5.64 4.29 14.06
CA PRO A 93 5.10 3.10 14.72
C PRO A 93 3.63 2.79 14.35
N PRO A 94 2.72 3.78 14.19
CA PRO A 94 1.35 3.49 13.74
C PRO A 94 1.29 2.86 12.35
N VAL A 95 2.14 3.29 11.42
CA VAL A 95 2.19 2.74 10.06
C VAL A 95 2.73 1.32 10.08
N PHE A 96 3.82 1.09 10.81
CA PHE A 96 4.38 -0.24 11.00
C PHE A 96 3.35 -1.22 11.57
N ARG A 97 2.68 -0.84 12.66
CA ARG A 97 1.62 -1.66 13.27
C ARG A 97 0.49 -1.96 12.29
N ARG A 98 -0.03 -0.93 11.61
CA ARG A 98 -1.10 -1.08 10.63
C ARG A 98 -0.69 -2.00 9.48
N ASN A 99 0.55 -1.91 9.01
CA ASN A 99 1.08 -2.80 7.98
C ASN A 99 1.11 -4.25 8.46
N ILE A 100 1.68 -4.53 9.63
CA ILE A 100 1.73 -5.88 10.19
C ILE A 100 0.31 -6.45 10.31
N THR A 101 -0.62 -5.72 10.92
CA THR A 101 -2.02 -6.16 11.00
C THR A 101 -2.62 -6.40 9.61
N THR A 102 -2.44 -5.49 8.66
CA THR A 102 -2.97 -5.63 7.30
C THR A 102 -2.37 -6.83 6.55
N ILE A 103 -1.06 -7.09 6.72
CA ILE A 103 -0.36 -8.19 6.06
C ILE A 103 -0.86 -9.53 6.58
N PHE A 104 -1.11 -9.69 7.88
CA PHE A 104 -1.50 -10.97 8.46
C PHE A 104 -3.02 -11.18 8.54
N GLU A 105 -3.80 -10.14 8.80
CA GLU A 105 -5.28 -10.21 8.86
C GLU A 105 -5.93 -10.03 7.49
N GLY A 106 -5.33 -9.20 6.63
CA GLY A 106 -5.93 -8.80 5.35
C GLY A 106 -7.06 -7.78 5.49
N PRO A 107 -7.62 -7.30 4.37
CA PRO A 107 -8.78 -6.42 4.40
C PRO A 107 -10.04 -7.17 4.87
N LYS A 108 -10.81 -6.53 5.76
CA LYS A 108 -12.09 -7.04 6.28
C LYS A 108 -13.19 -6.89 5.24
N ASP A 109 -13.98 -7.93 5.02
CA ASP A 109 -15.16 -7.84 4.16
C ASP A 109 -16.31 -7.11 4.86
N SER A 110 -17.08 -6.36 4.09
CA SER A 110 -18.33 -5.73 4.51
C SER A 110 -19.44 -6.19 3.59
N LYS A 111 -20.63 -6.44 4.16
CA LYS A 111 -21.83 -6.73 3.36
C LYS A 111 -22.22 -5.57 2.43
N PHE A 112 -21.71 -4.38 2.71
CA PHE A 112 -21.92 -3.15 1.94
C PHE A 112 -20.80 -2.87 0.93
N ASP A 113 -19.82 -3.77 0.78
CA ASP A 113 -18.78 -3.58 -0.24
C ASP A 113 -19.40 -3.64 -1.64
N SER A 114 -19.11 -2.63 -2.47
CA SER A 114 -19.37 -2.69 -3.90
C SER A 114 -18.50 -3.77 -4.56
N GLU A 115 -18.87 -4.21 -5.76
CA GLU A 115 -18.07 -5.20 -6.51
C GLU A 115 -16.63 -4.71 -6.75
N ASP A 116 -16.43 -3.43 -7.06
CA ASP A 116 -15.10 -2.84 -7.21
C ASP A 116 -14.29 -2.88 -5.90
N VAL A 117 -14.94 -2.68 -4.75
CA VAL A 117 -14.29 -2.80 -3.44
C VAL A 117 -13.92 -4.26 -3.18
N LYS A 118 -14.80 -5.22 -3.46
CA LYS A 118 -14.52 -6.65 -3.30
C LYS A 118 -13.33 -7.08 -4.16
N VAL A 119 -13.26 -6.64 -5.42
CA VAL A 119 -12.12 -6.91 -6.31
C VAL A 119 -10.83 -6.32 -5.75
N ARG A 120 -10.85 -5.08 -5.26
CA ARG A 120 -9.66 -4.48 -4.62
C ARG A 120 -9.25 -5.20 -3.34
N LYS A 121 -10.21 -5.64 -2.50
CA LYS A 121 -9.90 -6.43 -1.30
C LYS A 121 -9.29 -7.77 -1.67
N ALA A 122 -9.81 -8.46 -2.68
CA ALA A 122 -9.25 -9.71 -3.19
C ALA A 122 -7.81 -9.52 -3.69
N LEU A 123 -7.54 -8.49 -4.49
CA LEU A 123 -6.18 -8.17 -4.95
C LEU A 123 -5.25 -7.76 -3.81
N THR A 124 -5.77 -7.04 -2.80
CA THR A 124 -4.96 -6.67 -1.63
C THR A 124 -4.62 -7.91 -0.79
N ARG A 125 -5.52 -8.89 -0.66
CA ARG A 125 -5.22 -10.19 -0.03
C ARG A 125 -4.11 -10.92 -0.76
N GLN A 126 -4.18 -10.96 -2.09
CA GLN A 126 -3.11 -11.55 -2.90
C GLN A 126 -1.76 -10.87 -2.65
N ARG A 127 -1.74 -9.53 -2.55
CA ARG A 127 -0.52 -8.79 -2.18
C ARG A 127 -0.03 -9.13 -0.77
N CYS A 128 -0.93 -9.25 0.21
CA CYS A 128 -0.56 -9.68 1.56
C CYS A 128 0.09 -11.07 1.56
N GLU A 129 -0.47 -12.02 0.80
CA GLU A 129 0.11 -13.35 0.63
C GLU A 129 1.52 -13.31 0.03
N GLN A 130 1.74 -12.49 -1.00
CA GLN A 130 3.05 -12.30 -1.61
C GLN A 130 4.06 -11.66 -0.63
N ILE A 131 3.64 -10.69 0.17
CA ILE A 131 4.49 -10.08 1.21
C ILE A 131 4.86 -11.12 2.27
N ARG A 132 3.93 -11.98 2.69
CA ARG A 132 4.20 -13.05 3.67
C ARG A 132 5.19 -14.11 3.17
N GLN A 133 5.46 -14.18 1.86
CA GLN A 133 6.49 -15.07 1.29
C GLN A 133 7.91 -14.51 1.40
N LEU A 134 8.08 -13.23 1.77
CA LEU A 134 9.39 -12.65 2.07
C LEU A 134 10.00 -13.28 3.34
N SER A 135 11.30 -13.08 3.58
CA SER A 135 11.85 -13.42 4.89
C SER A 135 11.22 -12.56 5.99
N PRO A 136 11.32 -12.95 7.27
CA PRO A 136 10.87 -12.09 8.37
C PRO A 136 11.48 -10.69 8.32
N SER A 137 12.73 -10.56 7.86
CA SER A 137 13.38 -9.25 7.71
C SER A 137 12.86 -8.48 6.50
N GLY A 138 12.47 -9.14 5.40
CA GLY A 138 11.77 -8.54 4.27
C GLY A 138 10.41 -8.00 4.67
N VAL A 139 9.60 -8.77 5.41
CA VAL A 139 8.30 -8.33 5.94
C VAL A 139 8.45 -7.12 6.87
N ILE A 140 9.44 -7.14 7.78
CA ILE A 140 9.73 -6.01 8.68
C ILE A 140 10.13 -4.76 7.87
N SER A 141 11.00 -4.92 6.87
CA SER A 141 11.44 -3.84 5.98
C SER A 141 10.28 -3.25 5.19
N TRP A 142 9.41 -4.11 4.64
CA TRP A 142 8.17 -3.69 3.97
C TRP A 142 7.26 -2.90 4.91
N ALA A 143 7.00 -3.45 6.09
CA ALA A 143 6.06 -2.88 7.05
C ALA A 143 6.49 -1.50 7.57
N MET A 144 7.79 -1.22 7.65
CA MET A 144 8.26 0.12 8.04
C MET A 144 8.31 1.10 6.87
N ALA A 145 8.52 0.62 5.64
CA ALA A 145 8.80 1.47 4.48
C ALA A 145 7.53 1.93 3.75
N TYR A 146 6.51 1.08 3.63
CA TYR A 146 5.39 1.34 2.72
C TYR A 146 4.06 1.31 3.45
N ALA A 147 3.41 2.46 3.65
CA ALA A 147 2.07 2.50 4.25
C ALA A 147 1.05 1.70 3.40
N PRO A 148 0.02 1.08 4.02
CA PRO A 148 -0.98 0.29 3.28
C PRO A 148 -1.66 1.07 2.15
N SER A 149 -1.87 2.37 2.34
CA SER A 149 -2.46 3.26 1.33
C SER A 149 -1.62 3.37 0.06
N LEU A 150 -0.32 3.10 0.12
CA LEU A 150 0.58 3.13 -1.03
C LEU A 150 0.54 1.84 -1.83
N TRP A 151 0.52 0.67 -1.18
CA TRP A 151 0.69 -0.63 -1.85
C TRP A 151 -0.59 -1.46 -1.94
N ALA A 152 -1.69 -1.09 -1.27
CA ALA A 152 -2.97 -1.77 -1.45
C ALA A 152 -3.49 -1.66 -2.89
N ALA A 153 -4.40 -2.55 -3.27
CA ALA A 153 -4.92 -2.60 -4.63
C ALA A 153 -5.69 -1.31 -4.97
N GLY A 154 -5.38 -0.75 -6.15
CA GLY A 154 -5.90 0.53 -6.61
C GLY A 154 -4.95 1.71 -6.42
N SER A 155 -3.92 1.59 -5.58
CA SER A 155 -2.92 2.67 -5.40
C SER A 155 -1.66 2.48 -6.22
N MET A 156 -1.14 1.25 -6.28
CA MET A 156 0.11 0.90 -6.94
C MET A 156 -0.14 -0.14 -8.02
N SER A 157 0.53 -0.02 -9.17
CA SER A 157 0.48 -1.03 -10.24
C SER A 157 1.06 -2.37 -9.77
N MET A 158 0.68 -3.47 -10.41
CA MET A 158 1.24 -4.77 -10.03
C MET A 158 2.73 -4.84 -10.35
N GLU A 159 3.16 -4.21 -11.44
CA GLU A 159 4.55 -4.21 -11.88
C GLU A 159 5.46 -3.48 -10.89
N VAL A 160 5.04 -2.31 -10.38
CA VAL A 160 5.78 -1.58 -9.33
C VAL A 160 5.77 -2.38 -8.03
N PHE A 161 4.64 -3.00 -7.66
CA PHE A 161 4.55 -3.83 -6.47
C PHE A 161 5.54 -5.00 -6.52
N THR A 162 5.58 -5.77 -7.62
CA THR A 162 6.52 -6.88 -7.78
C THR A 162 7.96 -6.40 -7.79
N CYS A 163 8.24 -5.28 -8.44
CA CYS A 163 9.58 -4.68 -8.44
C CYS A 163 10.06 -4.32 -7.03
N LEU A 164 9.18 -3.80 -6.18
CA LEU A 164 9.52 -3.50 -4.78
C LEU A 164 9.64 -4.76 -3.93
N LEU A 165 8.82 -5.77 -4.21
CA LEU A 165 8.88 -7.06 -3.52
C LEU A 165 10.22 -7.75 -3.74
N ASP A 166 10.74 -7.70 -4.96
CA ASP A 166 12.03 -8.30 -5.32
C ASP A 166 13.23 -7.52 -4.70
N ASP A 167 13.10 -6.20 -4.53
CA ASP A 167 14.19 -5.32 -4.05
C ASP A 167 14.25 -5.15 -2.52
N ILE A 168 13.12 -5.29 -1.83
CA ILE A 168 13.04 -5.02 -0.37
C ILE A 168 13.80 -6.05 0.48
N GLU A 169 14.11 -7.21 -0.10
CA GLU A 169 14.71 -8.33 0.59
C GLU A 169 16.15 -7.99 1.00
N PRO A 170 16.50 -8.06 2.29
CA PRO A 170 17.82 -7.66 2.73
C PRO A 170 18.85 -8.77 2.45
N ASP A 171 19.98 -8.39 1.84
CA ASP A 171 21.11 -9.31 1.55
C ASP A 171 21.60 -10.09 2.78
N GLN A 172 21.51 -9.47 3.95
CA GLN A 172 21.87 -10.04 5.25
C GLN A 172 20.81 -9.69 6.28
N ARG A 173 20.63 -10.54 7.30
CA ARG A 173 19.72 -10.26 8.41
C ARG A 173 20.19 -8.99 9.14
N PRO A 174 19.41 -7.89 9.10
CA PRO A 174 19.79 -6.67 9.79
C PRO A 174 19.71 -6.88 11.31
N PRO A 175 20.60 -6.26 12.09
CA PRO A 175 20.50 -6.27 13.55
C PRO A 175 19.36 -5.35 13.98
N TRP A 176 18.11 -5.84 13.90
CA TRP A 176 16.92 -5.05 14.23
C TRP A 176 16.98 -4.57 15.70
N PRO A 177 16.75 -3.27 15.96
CA PRO A 177 16.66 -2.78 17.34
C PRO A 177 15.49 -3.43 18.10
N SER A 178 15.61 -3.55 19.43
CA SER A 178 14.63 -4.25 20.28
C SER A 178 13.20 -3.74 20.11
N ILE A 179 13.04 -2.44 19.84
CA ILE A 179 11.74 -1.79 19.60
C ILE A 179 10.90 -2.51 18.54
N ILE A 180 11.52 -3.15 17.54
CA ILE A 180 10.82 -3.93 16.53
C ILE A 180 10.20 -5.18 17.17
N GLY A 181 11.01 -5.97 17.87
CA GLY A 181 10.55 -7.16 18.58
C GLY A 181 9.46 -6.83 19.61
N GLU A 182 9.72 -5.81 20.44
CA GLU A 182 8.76 -5.30 21.43
C GLU A 182 7.42 -4.92 20.77
N THR A 183 7.46 -4.19 19.66
CA THR A 183 6.24 -3.79 18.93
C THR A 183 5.48 -5.00 18.37
N LEU A 184 6.19 -5.97 17.81
CA LEU A 184 5.58 -7.18 17.24
C LEU A 184 4.96 -8.07 18.33
N HIS A 185 5.60 -8.18 19.49
CA HIS A 185 5.04 -8.91 20.64
C HIS A 185 3.87 -8.16 21.30
N MET A 186 3.89 -6.83 21.37
CA MET A 186 2.74 -6.04 21.81
C MET A 186 1.53 -6.25 20.89
N LEU A 187 1.74 -6.29 19.57
CA LEU A 187 0.68 -6.60 18.61
C LEU A 187 0.08 -7.99 18.81
N LEU A 188 0.90 -8.99 19.16
CA LEU A 188 0.40 -10.34 19.47
C LEU A 188 -0.56 -10.34 20.67
N ALA A 189 -0.31 -9.48 21.66
CA ALA A 189 -1.12 -9.37 22.87
C ALA A 189 -2.39 -8.53 22.67
N ASP A 190 -2.31 -7.48 21.86
CA ASP A 190 -3.40 -6.50 21.67
C ASP A 190 -4.40 -6.92 20.56
N GLU A 191 -3.95 -7.61 19.52
CA GLU A 191 -4.77 -7.96 18.36
C GLU A 191 -5.23 -9.43 18.40
N GLU A 192 -6.52 -9.64 18.66
CA GLU A 192 -7.11 -10.98 18.82
C GLU A 192 -6.85 -11.88 17.60
N PHE A 193 -6.95 -11.33 16.39
CA PHE A 193 -6.67 -12.06 15.14
C PHE A 193 -5.21 -12.49 15.02
N LEU A 194 -4.26 -11.61 15.37
CA LEU A 194 -2.83 -11.94 15.33
C LEU A 194 -2.49 -12.99 16.38
N SER A 195 -3.12 -12.91 17.56
CA SER A 195 -2.97 -13.91 18.61
C SER A 195 -3.39 -15.31 18.15
N ALA A 196 -4.43 -15.41 17.30
CA ALA A 196 -4.94 -16.67 16.75
C ALA A 196 -4.18 -17.14 15.49
N SER A 197 -3.42 -16.27 14.85
CA SER A 197 -2.70 -16.57 13.60
C SER A 197 -1.45 -17.41 13.87
N LEU A 198 -1.44 -18.66 13.36
CA LEU A 198 -0.26 -19.52 13.40
C LEU A 198 0.89 -18.92 12.58
N GLU A 199 0.60 -18.40 11.39
CA GLU A 199 1.58 -17.77 10.51
C GLU A 199 2.29 -16.61 11.20
N TYR A 200 1.56 -15.78 11.95
CA TYR A 200 2.15 -14.67 12.68
C TYR A 200 3.08 -15.14 13.82
N ARG A 201 2.69 -16.20 14.54
CA ARG A 201 3.54 -16.80 15.59
C ARG A 201 4.80 -17.44 15.00
N GLU A 202 4.72 -18.03 13.81
CA GLU A 202 5.89 -18.57 13.11
C GLU A 202 6.81 -17.45 12.63
N PHE A 203 6.24 -16.37 12.10
CA PHE A 203 6.98 -15.16 11.73
C PHE A 203 7.79 -14.58 12.91
N LEU A 204 7.21 -14.53 14.12
CA LEU A 204 7.89 -14.03 15.32
C LEU A 204 9.10 -14.89 15.76
N LYS A 205 9.04 -16.21 15.54
CA LYS A 205 10.13 -17.13 15.93
C LYS A 205 11.39 -16.97 15.07
N GLY A 206 11.28 -16.27 13.92
CA GLY A 206 12.35 -16.18 12.94
C GLY A 206 12.69 -17.53 12.30
N PRO A 207 13.63 -17.57 11.34
CA PRO A 207 13.98 -18.82 10.69
C PRO A 207 14.70 -19.73 11.68
N SER A 208 14.05 -20.86 12.02
CA SER A 208 14.66 -21.93 12.81
C SER A 208 15.86 -22.49 12.06
N THR A 209 17.06 -22.04 12.42
CA THR A 209 18.29 -22.51 11.79
C THR A 209 18.59 -23.88 12.38
N LYS A 210 18.22 -24.96 11.68
CA LYS A 210 18.73 -26.30 11.99
C LYS A 210 20.22 -26.33 11.64
N ILE A 211 21.07 -25.94 12.59
CA ILE A 211 22.50 -26.24 12.49
C ILE A 211 22.64 -27.72 12.85
N ILE A 212 22.86 -28.57 11.85
CA ILE A 212 23.40 -29.91 12.08
C ILE A 212 24.88 -29.70 12.44
N ALA A 213 25.18 -29.60 13.73
CA ALA A 213 26.56 -29.62 14.18
C ALA A 213 27.15 -31.01 13.91
N LEU A 214 28.30 -31.04 13.23
CA LEU A 214 29.12 -32.23 12.93
C LEU A 214 29.69 -32.93 14.19
N THR A 215 29.15 -32.67 15.37
CA THR A 215 29.58 -33.24 16.66
C THR A 215 28.48 -34.01 17.40
N GLY A 216 27.37 -34.34 16.74
CA GLY A 216 26.36 -35.25 17.32
C GLY A 216 25.61 -34.68 18.54
N GLN A 217 25.67 -33.37 18.76
CA GLN A 217 24.84 -32.65 19.72
C GLN A 217 23.94 -31.65 18.99
N ILE A 218 22.63 -31.79 19.18
CA ILE A 218 21.64 -30.79 18.77
C ILE A 218 21.79 -29.61 19.72
N LEU A 219 22.54 -28.59 19.30
CA LEU A 219 22.50 -27.27 19.95
C LEU A 219 21.51 -26.40 19.20
N THR A 220 20.31 -26.27 19.75
CA THR A 220 19.33 -25.24 19.36
C THR A 220 19.84 -23.87 19.81
N LEU A 221 20.51 -23.14 18.90
CA LEU A 221 20.71 -21.70 19.06
C LEU A 221 19.44 -20.99 18.56
N SER A 222 18.52 -20.76 19.50
CA SER A 222 17.42 -19.81 19.30
C SER A 222 18.00 -18.39 19.35
N ALA A 223 18.03 -17.72 18.20
CA ALA A 223 18.15 -16.27 18.13
C ALA A 223 16.76 -15.65 17.97
N ALA A 224 15.78 -16.18 18.71
CA ALA A 224 14.48 -15.55 18.81
C ALA A 224 14.61 -14.20 19.53
N PHE A 225 13.62 -13.34 19.34
CA PHE A 225 13.38 -12.14 20.14
C PHE A 225 13.14 -12.45 21.65
N ASP A 226 13.55 -13.63 22.15
CA ASP A 226 13.19 -14.29 23.42
C ASP A 226 14.07 -13.89 24.62
N CYS A 227 14.74 -12.75 24.60
CA CYS A 227 15.51 -12.29 25.77
C CYS A 227 15.13 -10.85 26.14
N LEU A 228 13.92 -10.68 26.69
CA LEU A 228 13.60 -9.54 27.53
C LEU A 228 13.15 -10.02 28.93
N PRO A 229 13.66 -9.42 30.01
CA PRO A 229 13.35 -9.81 31.38
C PRO A 229 11.89 -9.50 31.76
N ASP A 230 11.34 -10.32 32.65
CA ASP A 230 9.99 -10.24 33.24
C ASP A 230 9.77 -8.88 33.93
N VAL A 231 9.22 -7.91 33.19
CA VAL A 231 8.71 -6.66 33.76
C VAL A 231 7.24 -6.86 34.07
N ARG A 232 6.96 -7.12 35.35
CA ARG A 232 5.61 -7.07 35.93
C ARG A 232 4.99 -5.69 35.70
N LEU A 233 4.18 -5.55 34.65
CA LEU A 233 3.35 -4.37 34.44
C LEU A 233 1.98 -4.59 35.09
N ASP A 234 1.72 -3.75 36.09
CA ASP A 234 0.50 -3.71 36.88
C ASP A 234 -0.74 -3.55 35.99
N ARG A 235 -1.67 -4.50 36.15
CA ARG A 235 -2.96 -4.53 35.46
C ARG A 235 -3.87 -3.41 35.97
N ARG A 236 -3.95 -2.28 35.26
CA ARG A 236 -5.11 -1.37 35.37
C ARG A 236 -6.16 -1.72 34.30
N ARG A 237 -7.05 -2.66 34.68
CA ARG A 237 -8.32 -2.94 33.98
C ARG A 237 -9.15 -1.65 33.86
N LYS A 238 -9.34 -1.12 32.65
CA LYS A 238 -10.40 -0.13 32.38
C LYS A 238 -11.62 -0.87 31.83
N ARG A 239 -12.72 -0.77 32.60
CA ARG A 239 -14.01 -1.43 32.43
C ARG A 239 -14.59 -1.24 31.02
N ARG A 240 -14.97 -2.35 30.37
CA ARG A 240 -16.02 -2.40 29.34
C ARG A 240 -17.34 -1.94 29.99
N ARG A 241 -18.09 -1.06 29.31
CA ARG A 241 -19.53 -0.87 29.57
C ARG A 241 -20.28 -1.75 28.57
N LEU A 242 -21.16 -2.58 29.12
CA LEU A 242 -22.22 -3.34 28.47
C LEU A 242 -23.56 -2.82 29.01
N ASP A 243 -24.62 -3.13 28.26
CA ASP A 243 -26.07 -2.88 28.44
C ASP A 243 -26.59 -1.51 28.03
N ASN A 244 -27.76 -1.37 27.40
CA ASN A 244 -28.81 -2.27 26.85
C ASN A 244 -29.64 -1.36 25.92
N GLY A 245 -30.26 -1.78 24.81
CA GLY A 245 -31.40 -2.69 24.73
C GLY A 245 -32.41 -2.11 23.70
N HIS A 246 -32.99 -3.02 22.92
CA HIS A 246 -33.90 -2.94 21.76
C HIS A 246 -34.87 -1.75 21.54
N SER A 247 -35.12 -1.46 20.26
CA SER A 247 -36.46 -1.57 19.65
C SER A 247 -36.37 -1.89 18.15
N GLU A 248 -37.03 -2.96 17.73
CA GLU A 248 -37.44 -3.23 16.35
C GLU A 248 -38.64 -2.34 16.00
N GLY A 249 -38.73 -1.88 14.74
CA GLY A 249 -39.96 -1.33 14.19
C GLY A 249 -39.75 -0.24 13.14
N GLY A 250 -40.09 -0.55 11.89
CA GLY A 250 -40.58 0.45 10.91
C GLY A 250 -39.52 1.09 10.01
N THR A 251 -39.65 0.84 8.71
CA THR A 251 -39.02 1.56 7.62
C THR A 251 -39.24 3.07 7.74
N GLN A 252 -38.19 3.81 8.12
CA GLN A 252 -38.05 5.23 7.82
C GLN A 252 -36.59 5.47 7.42
N MET A 253 -36.37 6.08 6.25
CA MET A 253 -35.06 6.56 5.84
C MET A 253 -34.58 7.58 6.88
N SER A 254 -33.69 7.15 7.79
CA SER A 254 -33.00 8.06 8.68
C SER A 254 -32.10 8.95 7.83
N GLN A 255 -32.50 10.20 7.61
CA GLN A 255 -31.59 11.23 7.11
C GLN A 255 -30.47 11.37 8.14
N ILE A 256 -29.31 10.80 7.84
CA ILE A 256 -28.09 11.06 8.60
C ILE A 256 -27.75 12.54 8.35
N SER A 257 -27.47 13.27 9.42
CA SER A 257 -27.05 14.67 9.31
C SER A 257 -25.71 14.75 8.56
N PRO A 258 -25.52 15.70 7.63
CA PRO A 258 -24.23 15.91 6.94
C PRO A 258 -23.02 16.15 7.85
N PHE A 259 -23.27 16.42 9.14
CA PHE A 259 -22.26 16.56 10.19
C PHE A 259 -21.82 15.23 10.81
N ASP A 260 -22.66 14.20 10.78
CA ASP A 260 -22.41 12.87 11.37
C ASP A 260 -21.93 11.84 10.33
N GLU A 261 -21.80 12.28 9.08
CA GLU A 261 -21.30 11.45 7.99
C GLU A 261 -19.79 11.22 8.10
N LYS A 262 -19.38 9.97 7.93
CA LYS A 262 -17.95 9.62 7.83
C LYS A 262 -17.41 10.15 6.50
N ARG A 263 -16.82 11.35 6.53
CA ARG A 263 -16.21 11.98 5.37
C ARG A 263 -14.90 11.27 5.02
N GLU A 264 -14.90 10.51 3.93
CA GLU A 264 -13.68 9.95 3.32
C GLU A 264 -13.27 10.79 2.10
N MET A 265 -12.01 11.20 2.03
CA MET A 265 -11.51 12.10 0.99
C MET A 265 -11.15 11.34 -0.31
N LYS A 266 -11.64 11.84 -1.45
CA LYS A 266 -11.38 11.35 -2.81
C LYS A 266 -10.21 12.06 -3.48
N HIS A 267 -10.28 13.39 -3.50
CA HIS A 267 -9.32 14.24 -4.16
C HIS A 267 -8.98 15.42 -3.26
N MET A 268 -7.70 15.82 -3.27
CA MET A 268 -7.27 17.08 -2.69
C MET A 268 -6.57 17.88 -3.77
N TYR A 269 -7.04 19.10 -4.02
CA TYR A 269 -6.35 20.07 -4.86
C TYR A 269 -5.63 21.05 -3.93
N THR A 270 -4.33 21.25 -4.15
CA THR A 270 -3.47 22.13 -3.35
C THR A 270 -2.34 22.65 -4.24
N ASN A 271 -1.44 23.47 -3.69
CA ASN A 271 -0.33 24.10 -4.41
C ASN A 271 -0.76 25.03 -5.55
N PRO A 272 -1.79 25.90 -5.41
CA PRO A 272 -2.06 26.90 -6.43
C PRO A 272 -0.92 27.91 -6.59
N ASP A 273 -0.98 28.66 -7.70
CA ASP A 273 -0.15 29.86 -7.91
C ASP A 273 -0.41 30.87 -6.78
N PRO A 274 0.62 31.44 -6.13
CA PRO A 274 0.48 32.41 -5.04
C PRO A 274 -0.41 33.60 -5.38
N VAL A 275 -0.53 33.99 -6.66
CA VAL A 275 -1.42 35.06 -7.12
C VAL A 275 -2.89 34.75 -6.80
N CYS A 276 -3.26 33.48 -6.57
CA CYS A 276 -4.63 33.15 -6.16
C CYS A 276 -4.99 33.73 -4.78
N ILE A 277 -4.01 33.95 -3.89
CA ILE A 277 -4.25 34.53 -2.57
C ILE A 277 -4.68 35.99 -2.69
N ASP A 278 -4.27 36.67 -3.76
CA ASP A 278 -4.71 38.05 -4.03
C ASP A 278 -6.20 38.15 -4.42
N ARG A 279 -6.84 37.01 -4.69
CA ARG A 279 -8.27 36.91 -5.02
C ARG A 279 -9.13 36.54 -3.82
N LEU A 280 -8.53 36.19 -2.68
CA LEU A 280 -9.30 35.95 -1.46
C LEU A 280 -9.81 37.29 -0.91
N PRO A 281 -11.05 37.36 -0.42
CA PRO A 281 -11.52 38.56 0.29
C PRO A 281 -10.83 38.67 1.66
N GLU A 282 -10.81 39.87 2.21
CA GLU A 282 -10.49 40.04 3.63
C GLU A 282 -11.62 39.46 4.51
N PRO A 283 -11.28 38.88 5.68
CA PRO A 283 -9.96 38.86 6.36
C PRO A 283 -8.98 37.75 5.89
N PHE A 284 -9.42 36.86 5.01
CA PHE A 284 -8.68 35.63 4.68
C PHE A 284 -7.37 35.89 3.93
N GLN A 285 -7.33 36.93 3.10
CA GLN A 285 -6.12 37.33 2.39
C GLN A 285 -5.00 37.70 3.36
N THR A 286 -5.26 38.61 4.29
CA THR A 286 -4.28 38.99 5.32
C THR A 286 -3.93 37.79 6.20
N ALA A 287 -4.91 36.99 6.61
CA ALA A 287 -4.70 35.83 7.46
C ALA A 287 -3.75 34.79 6.82
N VAL A 288 -3.87 34.52 5.51
CA VAL A 288 -2.94 33.64 4.80
C VAL A 288 -1.53 34.23 4.76
N ARG A 289 -1.41 35.53 4.44
CA ARG A 289 -0.11 36.20 4.31
C ARG A 289 0.66 36.26 5.63
N GLU A 290 -0.05 36.33 6.75
CA GLU A 290 0.55 36.30 8.08
C GLU A 290 0.95 34.89 8.55
N SER A 291 0.49 33.84 7.86
CA SER A 291 0.81 32.46 8.20
C SER A 291 2.32 32.16 8.09
N ARG A 292 2.79 31.29 8.98
CA ARG A 292 4.19 30.81 8.97
C ARG A 292 4.52 30.07 7.67
N LEU A 293 3.57 29.29 7.15
CA LEU A 293 3.76 28.53 5.92
C LEU A 293 3.96 29.47 4.72
N TRP A 294 3.08 30.46 4.55
CA TRP A 294 3.19 31.44 3.47
C TRP A 294 4.53 32.17 3.50
N LYS A 295 4.89 32.76 4.65
CA LYS A 295 6.15 33.51 4.83
C LYS A 295 7.36 32.64 4.49
N TRP A 296 7.36 31.38 4.94
CA TRP A 296 8.41 30.42 4.62
C TRP A 296 8.47 30.14 3.11
N GLU A 297 7.36 29.78 2.46
CA GLU A 297 7.33 29.50 1.02
C GLU A 297 7.79 30.69 0.17
N ARG A 298 7.41 31.93 0.55
CA ARG A 298 7.87 33.15 -0.12
C ARG A 298 9.37 33.38 0.08
N SER A 299 9.89 33.13 1.28
CA SER A 299 11.34 33.23 1.56
C SER A 299 12.18 32.24 0.74
N GLN A 300 11.59 31.10 0.38
CA GLN A 300 12.23 30.07 -0.45
C GLN A 300 12.01 30.29 -1.96
N GLY A 301 11.32 31.36 -2.37
CA GLY A 301 11.04 31.64 -3.78
C GLY A 301 10.14 30.59 -4.45
N MET A 302 9.28 29.90 -3.69
CA MET A 302 8.45 28.82 -4.25
C MET A 302 7.41 29.38 -5.25
N LYS A 303 7.17 28.63 -6.33
CA LYS A 303 6.22 29.04 -7.39
C LYS A 303 4.75 28.72 -7.06
N THR A 304 4.51 27.96 -6.00
CA THR A 304 3.18 27.53 -5.54
C THR A 304 3.05 27.74 -4.04
N THR A 305 1.82 27.67 -3.51
CA THR A 305 1.57 27.74 -2.06
C THR A 305 0.70 26.60 -1.55
N GLY A 306 1.07 25.98 -0.44
CA GLY A 306 0.24 24.98 0.26
C GLY A 306 -0.85 25.60 1.14
N CYS A 307 -0.97 26.94 1.19
CA CYS A 307 -1.86 27.61 2.13
C CYS A 307 -3.36 27.51 1.79
N LEU A 308 -3.71 27.01 0.61
CA LEU A 308 -5.08 26.85 0.15
C LEU A 308 -5.28 25.45 -0.45
N SER A 309 -6.32 24.75 -0.02
CA SER A 309 -6.69 23.47 -0.61
C SER A 309 -8.19 23.21 -0.61
N THR A 310 -8.66 22.42 -1.59
CA THR A 310 -10.02 21.88 -1.61
C THR A 310 -9.97 20.36 -1.44
N LEU A 311 -10.82 19.84 -0.55
CA LEU A 311 -10.92 18.43 -0.22
C LEU A 311 -12.29 17.93 -0.70
N PHE A 312 -12.28 17.10 -1.73
CA PHE A 312 -13.47 16.48 -2.29
C PHE A 312 -13.74 15.16 -1.59
N PRO A 313 -14.95 14.93 -1.06
CA PRO A 313 -15.34 13.65 -0.51
C PRO A 313 -15.47 12.56 -1.60
N MET A 314 -15.41 11.29 -1.19
CA MET A 314 -15.65 10.10 -2.03
C MET A 314 -17.08 10.02 -2.52
N ASP A 315 -18.00 10.44 -1.66
CA ASP A 315 -19.40 10.57 -2.00
C ASP A 315 -19.65 11.96 -2.61
N ASN A 316 -20.19 11.99 -3.83
CA ASN A 316 -20.54 13.25 -4.50
C ASN A 316 -21.80 13.90 -3.90
N THR A 317 -22.45 13.27 -2.92
CA THR A 317 -23.57 13.85 -2.15
C THR A 317 -23.10 14.66 -0.94
N GLN A 318 -21.81 14.59 -0.59
CA GLN A 318 -21.21 15.33 0.51
C GLN A 318 -20.59 16.66 0.04
N ASP A 319 -20.59 17.65 0.94
CA ASP A 319 -20.00 18.96 0.69
C ASP A 319 -18.46 18.90 0.58
N VAL A 320 -17.90 19.67 -0.35
CA VAL A 320 -16.46 19.88 -0.51
C VAL A 320 -15.95 20.82 0.58
N SER A 321 -14.83 20.47 1.20
CA SER A 321 -14.21 21.33 2.22
C SER A 321 -13.14 22.23 1.60
N LEU A 322 -13.13 23.51 1.94
CA LEU A 322 -12.03 24.44 1.66
C LEU A 322 -11.19 24.58 2.92
N THR A 323 -9.87 24.41 2.80
CA THR A 323 -8.93 24.59 3.91
C THR A 323 -7.99 25.74 3.60
N ILE A 324 -7.87 26.65 4.58
CA ILE A 324 -7.01 27.82 4.52
C ILE A 324 -6.04 27.75 5.69
N TRP A 325 -4.74 27.74 5.41
CA TRP A 325 -3.71 27.91 6.43
C TRP A 325 -3.49 29.40 6.69
N CYS A 326 -3.73 29.83 7.92
CA CYS A 326 -3.62 31.23 8.33
C CYS A 326 -2.69 31.40 9.53
N GLY A 327 -2.29 32.65 9.80
CA GLY A 327 -1.58 33.04 11.01
C GLY A 327 -2.42 32.77 12.26
N ASN A 328 -1.74 32.45 13.37
CA ASN A 328 -2.41 32.01 14.58
C ASN A 328 -3.26 33.13 15.22
N ALA A 329 -2.76 34.36 15.23
CA ALA A 329 -3.50 35.51 15.76
C ALA A 329 -4.68 35.88 14.85
N GLU A 330 -4.47 35.87 13.54
CA GLU A 330 -5.49 36.18 12.54
C GLU A 330 -6.61 35.15 12.53
N ALA A 331 -6.30 33.87 12.82
CA ALA A 331 -7.33 32.83 12.97
C ALA A 331 -8.29 33.12 14.14
N TYR A 332 -7.82 33.70 15.25
CA TYR A 332 -8.70 34.11 16.34
C TYR A 332 -9.62 35.27 15.90
N ASN A 333 -9.09 36.26 15.18
CA ASN A 333 -9.90 37.35 14.65
C ASN A 333 -10.97 36.84 13.67
N ILE A 334 -10.64 35.87 12.82
CA ILE A 334 -11.60 35.21 11.91
C ILE A 334 -12.69 34.51 12.72
N ASN A 335 -12.33 33.76 13.76
CA ASN A 335 -13.32 33.09 14.59
C ASN A 335 -14.29 34.10 15.21
N ASP A 336 -13.79 35.23 15.72
CA ASP A 336 -14.61 36.27 16.30
C ASP A 336 -15.51 36.96 15.25
N GLU A 337 -14.97 37.29 14.08
CA GLU A 337 -15.70 37.96 12.99
C GLU A 337 -16.89 37.11 12.48
N PHE A 338 -16.68 35.80 12.36
CA PHE A 338 -17.71 34.86 11.91
C PHE A 338 -18.48 34.19 13.06
N ASN A 339 -18.24 34.59 14.30
CA ASN A 339 -18.85 34.02 15.51
C ASN A 339 -18.73 32.48 15.57
N LEU A 340 -17.55 31.95 15.27
CA LEU A 340 -17.27 30.51 15.31
C LEU A 340 -17.15 30.02 16.76
N GLU A 341 -17.84 28.92 17.05
CA GLU A 341 -17.84 28.31 18.38
C GLU A 341 -16.79 27.20 18.50
N LEU A 342 -16.22 27.07 19.70
CA LEU A 342 -15.28 25.99 20.01
C LEU A 342 -16.03 24.65 20.11
N ALA A 343 -15.98 23.86 19.04
CA ALA A 343 -16.65 22.56 18.98
C ALA A 343 -15.92 21.46 19.78
N ALA A 344 -14.58 21.54 19.89
CA ALA A 344 -13.77 20.57 20.62
C ALA A 344 -12.43 21.19 21.06
N SER A 345 -11.95 20.84 22.26
CA SER A 345 -10.62 21.21 22.74
C SER A 345 -9.88 20.01 23.33
N SER A 346 -8.58 19.92 23.06
CA SER A 346 -7.69 18.93 23.67
C SER A 346 -7.29 19.39 25.08
N GLN A 347 -8.20 19.32 26.05
CA GLN A 347 -7.82 19.55 27.44
C GLN A 347 -6.96 18.38 27.95
N HIS A 348 -5.80 18.75 28.51
CA HIS A 348 -4.76 17.92 29.17
C HIS A 348 -3.54 17.52 28.33
N LEU A 349 -2.63 18.48 28.14
CA LEU A 349 -1.19 18.24 28.25
C LEU A 349 -0.68 19.10 29.40
N LYS A 350 -0.63 18.53 30.61
CA LYS A 350 0.28 18.98 31.68
C LYS A 350 1.40 17.95 31.77
#